data_AF-A0A2V8EBT8-F1
#
_entry.id   AF-A0A2V8EBT8-F1
#
_cell.length_a   1.000
_cell.length_b   1.000
_cell.length_c   1.000
_cell.angle_alpha   90.00
_cell.angle_beta   90.00
_cell.angle_gamma   90.00
#
_symmetry.space_group_name_H-M   'P 1'
#
loop_
_entity.id
_entity.type
_entity.pdbx_description
1 polymer ?
#
loop_
_entity_poly.entity_id
_entity_poly.type
_entity_poly.pdbx_seq_one_letter_code
_entity_poly.pdbx_strand_id
1 'polypeptide(L)'
;MFDLPPGKLQVQMSIEDLASKVLDTDVREVVVRPFASALAFSTPEILRARNAREYRELAGDPEAAPVVARQFSRREHLLVRFRVHNPEGEPEVTARLTSMMGSLMRELTIGDLAGGAIRQLDLPLAGLAAGGYTIELNAVSAQGRTKELVAFSVTP
;
A
#
# COMPACT_ATOMS: atom_id res chain seq x y z
N MET A 1 16.44 1.67 -11.53
CA MET A 1 15.01 1.94 -11.73
C MET A 1 14.59 1.23 -13.01
N PHE A 2 13.56 0.38 -12.94
CA PHE A 2 13.08 -0.42 -14.07
C PHE A 2 11.79 0.24 -14.58
N ASP A 3 11.86 0.90 -15.74
CA ASP A 3 10.75 1.64 -16.35
C ASP A 3 10.23 0.86 -17.55
N LEU A 4 8.92 0.62 -17.60
CA LEU A 4 8.29 -0.27 -18.58
C LEU A 4 7.01 0.36 -19.16
N PRO A 5 6.80 0.27 -20.49
CA PRO A 5 5.57 0.71 -21.10
C PRO A 5 4.39 -0.19 -20.67
N PRO A 6 3.17 0.36 -20.53
CA PRO A 6 1.98 -0.44 -20.34
C PRO A 6 1.79 -1.49 -21.43
N GLY A 7 1.30 -2.67 -21.06
CA GLY A 7 1.05 -3.77 -21.99
C GLY A 7 1.31 -5.14 -21.40
N LYS A 8 1.17 -6.17 -22.25
CA LYS A 8 1.64 -7.52 -21.93
C LYS A 8 3.16 -7.55 -22.08
N LEU A 9 3.85 -7.97 -21.05
CA LEU A 9 5.30 -8.10 -21.02
C LEU A 9 5.67 -9.54 -20.67
N GLN A 10 6.74 -10.03 -21.29
CA GLN A 10 7.40 -11.26 -20.84
C GLN A 10 8.59 -10.87 -19.98
N VAL A 11 8.57 -11.31 -18.73
CA VAL A 11 9.68 -11.19 -17.80
C VAL A 11 10.43 -12.51 -17.82
N GLN A 12 11.65 -12.48 -18.34
CA GLN A 12 12.57 -13.62 -18.31
C GLN A 12 13.56 -13.42 -17.17
N MET A 13 13.68 -14.42 -16.29
CA MET A 13 14.59 -14.41 -15.15
C MET A 13 15.52 -15.61 -15.25
N SER A 14 16.83 -15.35 -15.21
CA SER A 14 17.85 -16.40 -15.08
C SER A 14 18.07 -16.69 -13.59
N ILE A 15 18.00 -17.96 -13.21
CA ILE A 15 18.36 -18.43 -11.88
C ILE A 15 19.80 -18.93 -11.98
N GLU A 16 20.71 -18.29 -11.25
CA GLU A 16 22.14 -18.60 -11.30
C GLU A 16 22.61 -19.28 -10.01
N ASP A 17 23.66 -20.10 -10.13
CA ASP A 17 24.42 -20.56 -8.97
C ASP A 17 25.41 -19.50 -8.47
N LEU A 18 26.16 -19.84 -7.41
CA LEU A 18 27.17 -18.94 -6.83
C LEU A 18 28.34 -18.60 -7.77
N ALA A 19 28.48 -19.31 -8.88
CA ALA A 19 29.48 -19.06 -9.92
C ALA A 19 28.89 -18.34 -11.14
N SER A 20 27.67 -17.78 -11.03
CA SER A 20 26.93 -17.13 -12.12
C SER A 20 26.64 -18.04 -13.31
N LYS A 21 26.59 -19.36 -13.08
CA LYS A 21 26.12 -20.30 -14.09
C LYS A 21 24.60 -20.37 -14.04
N VAL A 22 23.95 -20.16 -15.18
CA VAL A 22 22.50 -20.31 -15.31
C VAL A 22 22.11 -21.77 -15.06
N LEU A 23 21.37 -21.98 -13.97
CA LEU A 23 20.79 -23.25 -13.59
C LEU A 23 19.42 -23.45 -14.25
N ASP A 24 18.65 -22.37 -14.37
CA ASP A 24 17.30 -22.40 -14.91
C ASP A 24 16.88 -21.04 -15.48
N THR A 25 15.83 -21.02 -16.29
CA THR A 25 15.23 -19.81 -16.86
C THR A 25 13.71 -19.84 -16.67
N ASP A 26 13.19 -18.91 -15.88
CA ASP A 26 11.75 -18.73 -15.68
C ASP A 26 11.24 -17.62 -16.61
N VAL A 27 10.12 -17.86 -17.30
CA VAL A 27 9.46 -16.89 -18.18
C VAL A 27 8.04 -16.68 -17.69
N ARG A 28 7.74 -15.44 -17.30
CA ARG A 28 6.40 -15.05 -16.82
C ARG A 28 5.79 -13.99 -17.70
N GLU A 29 4.53 -14.19 -18.06
CA GLU A 29 3.71 -13.13 -18.61
C GLU A 29 3.18 -12.23 -17.49
N VAL A 30 3.48 -10.94 -17.59
CA VAL A 30 3.03 -9.91 -16.67
C VAL A 30 2.26 -8.86 -17.46
N VAL A 31 1.06 -8.51 -17.00
CA VAL A 31 0.27 -7.42 -17.59
C VAL A 31 0.53 -6.15 -16.79
N VAL A 32 1.22 -5.19 -17.40
CA VAL A 32 1.38 -3.83 -16.86
C VAL A 32 0.21 -3.00 -17.33
N ARG A 33 -0.69 -2.64 -16.41
CA ARG A 33 -1.84 -1.82 -16.73
C ARG A 33 -1.39 -0.38 -17.04
N PRO A 34 -1.98 0.30 -18.03
CA PRO A 34 -1.73 1.72 -18.22
C PRO A 34 -2.35 2.47 -17.05
N PHE A 35 -1.51 2.91 -16.11
CA PHE A 35 -1.94 3.85 -15.07
C PHE A 35 -2.20 5.24 -15.66
N ALA A 36 -1.70 5.55 -16.87
CA ALA A 36 -1.67 6.89 -17.45
C ALA A 36 -3.03 7.51 -17.84
N SER A 37 -4.15 6.78 -17.77
CA SER A 37 -5.46 7.29 -18.21
C SER A 37 -6.63 7.04 -17.25
N ALA A 38 -6.39 6.40 -16.11
CA ALA A 38 -7.44 6.09 -15.15
C ALA A 38 -7.04 6.53 -13.74
N LEU A 39 -8.01 7.06 -13.01
CA LEU A 39 -7.90 7.28 -11.57
C LEU A 39 -7.53 5.97 -10.88
N ALA A 40 -6.35 5.93 -10.26
CA ALA A 40 -5.78 4.69 -9.73
C ALA A 40 -4.94 4.93 -8.47
N PHE A 41 -4.98 3.96 -7.56
CA PHE A 41 -4.05 3.89 -6.43
C PHE A 41 -2.75 3.19 -6.85
N SER A 42 -1.63 3.62 -6.28
CA SER A 42 -0.43 2.77 -6.21
C SER A 42 -0.70 1.56 -5.30
N THR A 43 0.14 0.54 -5.37
CA THR A 43 0.16 -0.51 -4.35
C THR A 43 0.38 0.13 -2.96
N PRO A 44 -0.51 -0.08 -1.99
CA PRO A 44 -0.32 0.46 -0.66
C PRO A 44 0.84 -0.22 0.07
N GLU A 45 1.72 0.60 0.64
CA GLU A 45 2.84 0.19 1.47
C GLU A 45 2.42 0.22 2.94
N ILE A 46 2.70 -0.86 3.67
CA ILE A 46 2.43 -0.92 5.12
C ILE A 46 3.75 -0.82 5.85
N LEU A 47 3.86 0.11 6.79
CA LEU A 47 4.97 0.20 7.72
C LEU A 47 4.47 -0.11 9.13
N ARG A 48 5.33 -0.75 9.92
CA ARG A 48 5.04 -1.19 11.28
C ARG A 48 5.93 -0.44 12.24
N ALA A 49 5.32 0.31 13.15
CA ALA A 49 6.01 0.88 14.29
C ALA A 49 5.66 0.09 15.56
N ARG A 50 6.67 -0.43 16.25
CA ARG A 50 6.50 -1.19 17.52
C ARG A 50 6.51 -0.29 18.75
N ASN A 51 6.88 0.97 18.60
CA ASN A 51 6.95 1.95 19.67
C ASN A 51 6.92 3.39 19.12
N ALA A 52 6.79 4.38 20.00
CA ALA A 52 6.69 5.79 19.62
C ALA A 52 7.96 6.39 18.97
N ARG A 53 9.13 5.77 19.19
CA ARG A 53 10.37 6.19 18.53
C ARG A 53 10.37 5.72 17.07
N GLU A 54 10.14 4.42 16.85
CA GLU A 54 9.99 3.85 15.50
C GLU A 54 8.89 4.57 14.72
N TYR A 55 7.76 4.90 15.36
CA TYR A 55 6.70 5.67 14.72
C TYR A 55 7.21 7.01 14.16
N ARG A 56 7.95 7.78 14.96
CA ARG A 56 8.46 9.08 14.53
C ARG A 56 9.50 8.96 13.41
N GLU A 57 10.38 7.98 13.51
CA GLU A 57 11.39 7.70 12.49
C GLU A 57 10.72 7.32 11.16
N LEU A 58 9.80 6.35 11.19
CA LEU A 58 9.09 5.90 10.01
C LEU A 58 8.19 7.00 9.44
N ALA A 59 7.36 7.67 10.25
CA ALA A 59 6.39 8.65 9.78
C ALA A 59 7.02 9.84 9.03
N GLY A 60 8.27 10.19 9.34
CA GLY A 60 9.01 11.28 8.71
C GLY A 60 9.90 10.88 7.54
N ASP A 61 10.15 9.58 7.33
CA ASP A 61 11.04 9.07 6.28
C ASP A 61 10.22 8.53 5.09
N PRO A 62 10.14 9.25 3.94
CA PRO A 62 9.41 8.82 2.75
C PRO A 62 9.92 7.51 2.15
N GLU A 63 11.19 7.16 2.36
CA GLU A 63 11.85 6.01 1.75
C GLU A 63 11.92 4.80 2.68
N ALA A 64 11.31 4.88 3.87
CA ALA A 64 11.26 3.77 4.81
C ALA A 64 10.63 2.51 4.18
N ALA A 65 11.32 1.38 4.31
CA ALA A 65 10.91 0.13 3.69
C ALA A 65 9.61 -0.43 4.31
N PRO A 66 8.64 -0.88 3.48
CA PRO A 66 7.43 -1.52 3.97
C PRO A 66 7.70 -2.91 4.53
N VAL A 67 6.81 -3.35 5.43
CA VAL A 67 6.77 -4.74 5.90
C VAL A 67 5.92 -5.60 4.99
N VAL A 68 6.33 -6.86 4.82
CA VAL A 68 5.54 -7.87 4.08
C VAL A 68 4.42 -8.44 4.95
N ALA A 69 4.54 -8.33 6.27
CA ALA A 69 3.60 -8.91 7.23
C ALA A 69 2.19 -8.32 7.11
N ARG A 70 1.18 -9.16 7.35
CA ARG A 70 -0.25 -8.78 7.37
C ARG A 70 -0.92 -9.11 8.72
N GLN A 71 -0.13 -9.47 9.71
CA GLN A 71 -0.55 -9.80 11.07
C GLN A 71 0.26 -8.97 12.05
N PHE A 72 -0.43 -8.28 12.96
CA PHE A 72 0.14 -7.25 13.81
C PHE A 72 -0.37 -7.37 15.24
N SER A 73 0.46 -7.02 16.23
CA SER A 73 0.02 -6.98 17.63
C SER A 73 -0.74 -5.70 17.92
N ARG A 74 -1.65 -5.74 18.89
CA ARG A 74 -2.35 -4.56 19.42
C ARG A 74 -1.43 -3.46 19.95
N ARG A 75 -0.16 -3.78 20.25
CA ARG A 75 0.84 -2.80 20.72
C ARG A 75 1.47 -1.98 19.59
N GLU A 76 1.22 -2.34 18.34
CA GLU A 76 1.86 -1.73 17.18
C GLU A 76 0.98 -0.61 16.58
N HIS A 77 1.63 0.23 15.77
CA HIS A 77 0.99 1.21 14.89
C HIS A 77 1.24 0.83 13.44
N LEU A 78 0.21 0.96 12.61
CA LEU A 78 0.35 0.84 11.16
C LEU A 78 0.38 2.21 10.54
N LEU A 79 1.41 2.46 9.75
CA LEU A 79 1.40 3.52 8.76
C LEU A 79 1.06 2.88 7.42
N VAL A 80 0.08 3.41 6.70
CA VAL A 80 -0.19 2.97 5.32
C VAL A 80 0.06 4.13 4.38
N ARG A 81 0.95 3.90 3.42
CA ARG A 81 1.33 4.86 2.39
C ARG A 81 0.80 4.44 1.04
N PHE A 82 0.40 5.43 0.27
CA PHE A 82 -0.06 5.21 -1.09
C PHE A 82 0.07 6.51 -1.88
N ARG A 83 0.03 6.38 -3.20
CA ARG A 83 -0.12 7.49 -4.13
C ARG A 83 -1.43 7.32 -4.87
N VAL A 84 -2.02 8.43 -5.30
CA VAL A 84 -3.18 8.40 -6.18
C VAL A 84 -2.77 9.08 -7.47
N HIS A 85 -2.83 8.34 -8.57
CA HIS A 85 -2.60 8.88 -9.90
C HIS A 85 -3.94 9.30 -10.50
N ASN A 86 -3.99 10.55 -10.94
CA ASN A 86 -5.09 11.07 -11.73
C ASN A 86 -4.52 12.09 -12.74
N PRO A 87 -4.65 11.85 -14.06
CA PRO A 87 -4.10 12.77 -15.07
C PRO A 87 -4.80 14.15 -15.09
N GLU A 88 -6.02 14.25 -14.55
CA GLU A 88 -6.85 15.47 -14.63
C GLU A 88 -6.78 16.36 -13.37
N GLY A 89 -5.87 16.07 -12.44
CA GLY A 89 -5.65 16.87 -11.23
C GLY A 89 -5.84 16.08 -9.93
N GLU A 90 -5.81 16.75 -8.79
CA GLU A 90 -5.89 16.07 -7.49
C GLU A 90 -7.30 15.50 -7.24
N PRO A 91 -7.46 14.19 -7.02
CA PRO A 91 -8.75 13.59 -6.71
C PRO A 91 -9.11 13.77 -5.22
N GLU A 92 -10.40 13.67 -4.90
CA GLU A 92 -10.83 13.56 -3.51
C GLU A 92 -10.53 12.15 -3.00
N VAL A 93 -9.85 12.03 -1.86
CA VAL A 93 -9.46 10.74 -1.29
C VAL A 93 -10.01 10.61 0.13
N THR A 94 -10.65 9.48 0.40
CA THR A 94 -11.15 9.13 1.74
C THR A 94 -10.64 7.77 2.17
N ALA A 95 -10.47 7.58 3.47
CA ALA A 95 -10.06 6.32 4.06
C ALA A 95 -10.99 5.95 5.22
N ARG A 96 -11.36 4.67 5.30
CA ARG A 96 -12.18 4.16 6.41
C ARG A 96 -11.69 2.80 6.87
N LEU A 97 -11.73 2.59 8.18
CA LEU A 97 -11.54 1.29 8.79
C LEU A 97 -12.87 0.55 8.84
N THR A 98 -12.90 -0.66 8.31
CA THR A 98 -14.04 -1.57 8.38
C THR A 98 -13.65 -2.86 9.09
N SER A 99 -14.64 -3.49 9.72
CA SER A 99 -14.52 -4.88 10.17
C SER A 99 -14.36 -5.82 8.96
N MET A 100 -13.93 -7.06 9.20
CA MET A 100 -13.90 -8.10 8.15
C MET A 100 -15.24 -8.27 7.41
N MET A 101 -16.37 -7.99 8.08
CA MET A 101 -17.72 -8.09 7.49
C MET A 101 -18.14 -6.82 6.72
N GLY A 102 -17.24 -5.85 6.55
CA GLY A 102 -17.48 -4.60 5.82
C GLY A 102 -18.21 -3.51 6.62
N SER A 103 -18.58 -3.77 7.88
CA SER A 103 -19.19 -2.73 8.74
C SER A 103 -18.18 -1.63 9.04
N LEU A 104 -18.58 -0.36 8.84
CA LEU A 104 -17.78 0.81 9.16
C LEU A 104 -17.50 0.88 10.65
N MET A 105 -16.22 1.01 11.01
CA MET A 105 -15.79 1.22 12.39
C MET A 105 -15.42 2.68 12.64
N ARG A 106 -14.65 3.28 11.73
CA ARG A 106 -14.12 4.64 11.90
C ARG A 106 -13.60 5.20 10.58
N GLU A 107 -13.73 6.51 10.38
CA GLU A 107 -13.04 7.24 9.31
C GLU A 107 -11.58 7.55 9.69
N LEU A 108 -10.67 7.43 8.72
CA LEU A 108 -9.25 7.62 8.94
C LEU A 108 -8.79 8.93 8.31
N THR A 109 -8.02 9.70 9.07
CA THR A 109 -7.39 10.92 8.56
C THR A 109 -6.22 10.56 7.66
N ILE A 110 -6.17 11.21 6.49
CA ILE A 110 -5.07 11.09 5.54
C ILE A 110 -4.22 12.35 5.67
N GLY A 111 -2.94 12.15 5.98
CA GLY A 111 -1.92 13.19 5.95
C GLY A 111 -1.05 13.12 4.69
N ASP A 112 -0.23 14.14 4.52
CA ASP A 112 0.69 14.28 3.40
C ASP A 112 2.14 14.05 3.84
N LEU A 113 2.91 13.41 2.96
CA LEU A 113 4.34 13.20 3.10
C LEU A 113 5.04 13.58 1.78
N ALA A 114 6.32 13.94 1.86
CA ALA A 114 7.12 14.38 0.70
C ALA A 114 6.44 15.51 -0.11
N GLY A 115 5.89 16.51 0.59
CA GLY A 115 5.22 17.66 -0.05
C GLY A 115 3.89 17.32 -0.73
N GLY A 116 3.22 16.23 -0.33
CA GLY A 116 1.94 15.78 -0.91
C GLY A 116 2.07 14.69 -1.97
N ALA A 117 3.29 14.34 -2.38
CA ALA A 117 3.52 13.27 -3.35
C ALA A 117 3.15 11.87 -2.82
N ILE A 118 3.13 11.69 -1.49
CA ILE A 118 2.75 10.46 -0.81
C ILE A 118 1.65 10.81 0.20
N ARG A 119 0.55 10.05 0.15
CA ARG A 119 -0.50 10.09 1.17
C ARG A 119 -0.19 9.05 2.23
N GLN A 120 -0.41 9.40 3.49
CA GLN A 120 -0.11 8.54 4.64
C GLN A 120 -1.25 8.57 5.66
N LEU A 121 -1.65 7.42 6.16
CA LEU A 121 -2.54 7.29 7.32
C LEU A 121 -1.79 6.65 8.50
N ASP A 122 -2.14 7.05 9.72
CA ASP A 122 -1.74 6.38 10.97
C ASP A 122 -2.93 5.60 11.54
N LEU A 123 -2.68 4.37 11.94
CA LEU A 123 -3.66 3.51 12.59
C LEU A 123 -3.05 2.86 13.84
N PRO A 124 -3.33 3.42 15.03
CA PRO A 124 -3.04 2.77 16.30
C PRO A 124 -3.90 1.51 16.47
N LEU A 125 -3.28 0.36 16.75
CA LEU A 125 -3.99 -0.93 16.85
C LEU A 125 -4.53 -1.24 18.25
N ALA A 126 -4.16 -0.45 19.26
CA ALA A 126 -4.50 -0.71 20.66
C ALA A 126 -6.02 -0.85 20.91
N GLY A 127 -6.83 -0.09 20.16
CA GLY A 127 -8.29 -0.10 20.27
C GLY A 127 -8.99 -1.26 19.55
N LEU A 128 -8.28 -2.07 18.76
CA LEU A 128 -8.88 -3.14 17.96
C LEU A 128 -8.83 -4.48 18.69
N ALA A 129 -9.93 -5.23 18.67
CA ALA A 129 -9.93 -6.61 19.15
C ALA A 129 -9.10 -7.51 18.23
N ALA A 130 -8.69 -8.69 18.72
CA ALA A 130 -8.06 -9.68 17.85
C ALA A 130 -9.03 -10.11 16.74
N GLY A 131 -8.58 -10.13 15.49
CA GLY A 131 -9.43 -10.39 14.33
C GLY A 131 -8.94 -9.76 13.04
N GLY A 132 -9.71 -9.93 11.96
CA GLY A 132 -9.45 -9.35 10.65
C GLY A 132 -10.13 -7.99 10.46
N TYR A 133 -9.45 -7.08 9.76
CA TYR A 133 -9.91 -5.74 9.46
C TYR A 133 -9.46 -5.32 8.07
N THR A 134 -10.14 -4.32 7.52
CA THR A 134 -9.81 -3.76 6.21
C THR A 134 -9.77 -2.25 6.29
N ILE A 135 -8.73 -1.64 5.74
CA ILE A 135 -8.74 -0.22 5.40
C ILE A 135 -9.26 -0.11 3.97
N GLU A 136 -10.35 0.61 3.79
CA GLU A 136 -10.87 0.94 2.47
C GLU A 136 -10.45 2.34 2.08
N LEU A 137 -9.72 2.45 0.98
CA LEU A 137 -9.37 3.72 0.35
C LEU A 137 -10.32 3.94 -0.82
N ASN A 138 -10.89 5.14 -0.92
CA ASN A 138 -11.71 5.52 -2.07
C ASN A 138 -11.14 6.81 -2.63
N ALA A 139 -11.01 6.87 -3.96
CA ALA A 139 -10.70 8.10 -4.66
C ALA A 139 -11.82 8.40 -5.65
N VAL A 140 -12.21 9.67 -5.72
CA VAL A 140 -13.25 10.18 -6.61
C VAL A 140 -12.71 11.36 -7.41
N SER A 141 -13.00 11.37 -8.71
CA SER A 141 -12.78 12.48 -9.62
C SER A 141 -14.03 12.69 -10.48
N ALA A 142 -14.05 13.71 -11.33
CA ALA A 142 -15.18 13.96 -12.22
C ALA A 142 -15.42 12.82 -13.24
N GLN A 143 -14.41 12.01 -13.53
CA GLN A 143 -14.40 10.96 -14.55
C GLN A 143 -14.71 9.57 -13.98
N GLY A 144 -14.66 9.42 -12.65
CA GLY A 144 -14.96 8.14 -12.04
C GLY A 144 -14.55 8.04 -10.57
N ARG A 145 -14.62 6.80 -10.09
CA ARG A 145 -14.26 6.43 -8.73
C ARG A 145 -13.48 5.12 -8.76
N THR A 146 -12.50 5.02 -7.88
CA THR A 146 -11.74 3.80 -7.66
C THR A 146 -11.65 3.50 -6.16
N LYS A 147 -11.47 2.22 -5.84
CA LYS A 147 -11.44 1.71 -4.47
C LYS A 147 -10.29 0.73 -4.35
N GLU A 148 -9.54 0.85 -3.26
CA GLU A 148 -8.45 -0.05 -2.87
C GLU A 148 -8.70 -0.60 -1.46
N LEU A 149 -8.36 -1.88 -1.25
CA LEU A 149 -8.61 -2.58 0.01
C LEU A 149 -7.31 -3.09 0.62
N VAL A 150 -7.01 -2.64 1.84
CA VAL A 150 -5.82 -3.07 2.58
C VAL A 150 -6.27 -3.93 3.76
N ALA A 151 -6.26 -5.25 3.57
CA ALA A 151 -6.59 -6.20 4.62
C ALA A 151 -5.40 -6.45 5.57
N PHE A 152 -5.70 -6.61 6.85
CA PHE A 152 -4.74 -6.99 7.90
C PHE A 152 -5.46 -7.72 9.04
N SER A 153 -4.68 -8.39 9.89
CA SER A 153 -5.18 -9.02 11.12
C SER A 153 -4.45 -8.50 12.34
N VAL A 154 -5.19 -8.43 13.45
CA VAL A 154 -4.68 -8.06 14.76
C VAL A 154 -4.64 -9.30 15.64
N THR A 155 -3.50 -9.55 16.27
CA THR A 155 -3.31 -10.57 17.30
C THR A 155 -3.19 -9.93 18.68
N PRO A 156 -3.45 -10.71 19.74
CA PRO A 156 -3.23 -10.27 21.12
C PRO A 156 -1.85 -9.61 21.36
#